data_AF-A0A7D8YQI4-F1
#
_entry.id   AF-A0A7D8YQI4-F1
#
_cell.length_a   1.000
_cell.length_b   1.000
_cell.length_c   1.000
_cell.angle_alpha   90.00
_cell.angle_beta   90.00
_cell.angle_gamma   90.00
#
_symmetry.space_group_name_H-M   'P 1'
#
loop_
_entity.id
_entity.type
_entity.pdbx_description
1 polymer ?
#
loop_
_entity_poly.entity_id
_entity_poly.type
_entity_poly.pdbx_seq_one_letter_code
_entity_poly.pdbx_strand_id
1 'polypeptide(L)'
;MAFPLTPSSIIFGLQGGLGMLNGFANLLIPALVAKNSKVLNITSVPALHSIALGAITYGAFYVKAAYAADTQIMWWSIVGRGLAVVTFGLHGGVWGNIALFEGAMGVLTAGGLLWERRTENKKVKGV
;
A
#
# COMPACT_ATOMS: atom_id res chain seq x y z
N MET A 1 -3.60 14.36 -19.95
CA MET A 1 -2.53 14.47 -18.93
C MET A 1 -1.78 13.15 -18.91
N ALA A 2 -0.45 13.19 -18.86
CA ALA A 2 0.39 11.98 -18.80
C ALA A 2 0.59 11.53 -17.34
N PHE A 3 0.70 10.22 -17.11
CA PHE A 3 1.00 9.69 -15.78
C PHE A 3 2.42 10.12 -15.36
N PRO A 4 2.61 10.67 -14.16
CA PRO A 4 3.93 11.09 -13.69
C PRO A 4 4.83 9.87 -13.50
N LEU A 5 5.92 9.80 -14.28
CA LEU A 5 6.89 8.70 -14.24
C LEU A 5 7.94 8.90 -13.13
N THR A 6 7.55 9.53 -12.02
CA THR A 6 8.46 9.71 -10.89
C THR A 6 8.57 8.40 -10.11
N PRO A 7 9.75 8.04 -9.55
CA PRO A 7 9.93 6.80 -8.80
C PRO A 7 8.86 6.55 -7.71
N SER A 8 8.51 7.56 -6.92
CA SER A 8 7.49 7.48 -5.88
C SER A 8 6.11 7.21 -6.46
N SER A 9 5.73 7.88 -7.55
CA SER A 9 4.44 7.69 -8.23
C SER A 9 4.31 6.29 -8.82
N ILE A 10 5.38 5.76 -9.42
CA ILE A 10 5.39 4.38 -9.96
C ILE A 10 5.24 3.37 -8.82
N ILE A 11 6.06 3.49 -7.78
CA ILE A 11 6.02 2.59 -6.61
C ILE A 11 4.64 2.62 -5.95
N PHE A 12 4.12 3.82 -5.69
CA PHE A 12 2.85 4.01 -5.01
C PHE A 12 1.66 3.56 -5.84
N GLY A 13 1.69 3.83 -7.16
CA GLY A 13 0.69 3.36 -8.10
C GLY A 13 0.64 1.84 -8.21
N LEU A 14 1.80 1.17 -8.26
CA LEU A 14 1.87 -0.30 -8.25
C LEU A 14 1.32 -0.89 -6.96
N GLN A 15 1.69 -0.33 -5.81
CA GLN A 15 1.15 -0.76 -4.52
C GLN A 15 -0.37 -0.62 -4.46
N GLY A 16 -0.90 0.52 -4.91
CA GLY A 16 -2.34 0.77 -4.96
C GLY A 16 -3.07 -0.18 -5.91
N GLY A 17 -2.52 -0.36 -7.12
CA GLY A 17 -3.10 -1.24 -8.13
C GLY A 17 -3.13 -2.71 -7.69
N LEU A 18 -2.03 -3.23 -7.16
CA LEU A 18 -1.96 -4.61 -6.66
C LEU A 18 -2.86 -4.81 -5.43
N GLY A 19 -2.91 -3.84 -4.52
CA GLY A 19 -3.82 -3.87 -3.37
C GLY A 19 -5.29 -3.91 -3.80
N MET A 20 -5.65 -3.10 -4.79
CA MET A 20 -7.00 -3.07 -5.36
C MET A 20 -7.36 -4.38 -6.05
N LEU A 21 -6.46 -4.94 -6.87
CA LEU A 21 -6.65 -6.25 -7.50
C LEU A 21 -6.82 -7.37 -6.46
N ASN A 22 -6.02 -7.36 -5.39
CA ASN A 22 -6.16 -8.32 -4.31
C ASN A 22 -7.52 -8.19 -3.61
N GLY A 23 -8.01 -6.97 -3.39
CA GLY A 23 -9.35 -6.73 -2.84
C GLY A 23 -10.46 -7.26 -3.75
N PHE A 24 -10.40 -6.98 -5.06
CA PHE A 24 -11.36 -7.55 -6.01
C PHE A 24 -11.32 -9.08 -6.04
N ALA A 25 -10.12 -9.66 -6.05
CA ALA A 25 -9.97 -11.11 -6.04
C ALA A 25 -10.59 -11.75 -4.78
N ASN A 26 -10.47 -11.10 -3.62
CA ASN A 26 -11.11 -11.53 -2.38
C ASN A 26 -12.63 -11.29 -2.34
N LEU A 27 -13.22 -10.53 -3.25
CA LEU A 27 -14.69 -10.41 -3.32
C LEU A 27 -15.28 -11.34 -4.39
N LEU A 28 -14.57 -11.52 -5.49
CA LEU A 28 -15.09 -12.20 -6.68
C LEU A 28 -14.73 -13.70 -6.73
N ILE A 29 -13.73 -14.14 -5.97
CA ILE A 29 -13.22 -15.52 -6.02
C ILE A 29 -13.45 -16.20 -4.65
N PRO A 30 -14.51 -17.00 -4.49
CA PRO A 30 -14.85 -17.66 -3.22
C PRO A 30 -13.73 -18.56 -2.68
N ALA A 31 -12.98 -19.22 -3.56
CA ALA A 31 -11.84 -20.05 -3.19
C ALA A 31 -10.74 -19.26 -2.46
N LEU A 32 -10.54 -17.99 -2.85
CA LEU A 32 -9.56 -17.11 -2.23
C LEU A 32 -10.02 -16.64 -0.85
N VAL A 33 -11.30 -16.34 -0.69
CA VAL A 33 -11.92 -16.01 0.61
C VAL A 33 -11.80 -17.18 1.56
N ALA A 34 -12.13 -18.40 1.12
CA ALA A 34 -12.02 -19.59 1.95
C ALA A 34 -10.57 -19.87 2.37
N LYS A 35 -9.60 -19.67 1.46
CA LYS A 35 -8.17 -19.76 1.78
C LYS A 35 -7.77 -18.70 2.82
N ASN A 36 -8.12 -17.44 2.60
CA ASN A 36 -7.71 -16.34 3.48
C ASN A 36 -8.41 -16.38 4.85
N SER A 37 -9.66 -16.86 4.91
CA SER A 37 -10.36 -17.17 6.16
C SER A 37 -9.56 -18.16 7.01
N LYS A 38 -9.06 -19.24 6.41
CA LYS A 38 -8.24 -20.25 7.10
C LYS A 38 -6.87 -19.70 7.50
N VAL A 39 -6.19 -19.02 6.58
CA VAL A 39 -4.83 -18.49 6.81
C VAL A 39 -4.82 -17.39 7.87
N LEU A 40 -5.78 -16.47 7.83
CA LEU A 40 -5.86 -15.34 8.77
C LEU A 40 -6.66 -15.68 10.04
N ASN A 41 -7.20 -16.90 10.12
CA ASN A 41 -8.08 -17.36 11.18
C ASN A 41 -9.28 -16.41 11.41
N ILE A 42 -9.88 -15.93 10.31
CA ILE A 42 -11.05 -15.04 10.33
C ILE A 42 -12.31 -15.87 10.04
N THR A 43 -13.17 -16.01 11.03
CA THR A 43 -14.42 -16.78 10.93
C THR A 43 -15.57 -15.97 10.31
N SER A 44 -15.49 -14.64 10.36
CA SER A 44 -16.51 -13.73 9.85
C SER A 44 -16.29 -13.40 8.38
N VAL A 45 -17.15 -13.92 7.50
CA VAL A 45 -17.17 -13.56 6.07
C VAL A 45 -17.39 -12.05 5.86
N PRO A 46 -18.31 -11.36 6.59
CA PRO A 46 -18.41 -9.91 6.51
C PRO A 46 -17.10 -9.18 6.84
N ALA A 47 -16.31 -9.67 7.81
CA ALA A 47 -15.02 -9.06 8.12
C ALA A 47 -14.03 -9.18 6.96
N LEU A 48 -13.97 -10.33 6.27
CA LEU A 48 -13.15 -10.52 5.07
C LEU A 48 -13.59 -9.61 3.93
N HIS A 49 -14.90 -9.47 3.70
CA HIS A 49 -15.42 -8.54 2.71
C HIS A 49 -15.08 -7.08 3.04
N SER A 50 -15.16 -6.68 4.30
CA SER A 50 -14.76 -5.33 4.74
C SER A 50 -13.27 -5.07 4.51
N ILE A 51 -12.40 -6.05 4.79
CA ILE A 51 -10.96 -5.94 4.49
C ILE A 51 -10.74 -5.79 2.98
N ALA A 52 -11.43 -6.59 2.16
CA ALA A 52 -11.32 -6.55 0.71
C ALA A 52 -11.81 -5.22 0.11
N LEU A 53 -12.95 -4.69 0.58
CA LEU A 53 -13.47 -3.38 0.20
C LEU A 53 -12.56 -2.24 0.64
N GLY A 54 -11.97 -2.36 1.84
CA GLY A 54 -10.93 -1.45 2.31
C GLY A 54 -9.74 -1.43 1.36
N ALA A 55 -9.21 -2.60 0.98
CA ALA A 55 -8.10 -2.72 0.05
C ALA A 55 -8.40 -2.11 -1.33
N ILE A 56 -9.62 -2.29 -1.86
CA ILE A 56 -10.07 -1.63 -3.09
C ILE A 56 -10.05 -0.11 -2.94
N THR A 57 -10.62 0.39 -1.85
CA THR A 57 -10.78 1.83 -1.60
C THR A 57 -9.42 2.51 -1.41
N TYR A 58 -8.56 1.99 -0.54
CA TYR A 58 -7.22 2.53 -0.34
C TYR A 58 -6.36 2.39 -1.61
N GLY A 59 -6.50 1.27 -2.34
CA GLY A 59 -5.82 1.08 -3.62
C GLY A 59 -6.20 2.13 -4.65
N ALA A 60 -7.49 2.46 -4.77
CA ALA A 60 -7.97 3.52 -5.64
C ALA A 60 -7.42 4.90 -5.24
N PHE A 61 -7.37 5.21 -3.93
CA PHE A 61 -6.77 6.44 -3.44
C PHE A 61 -5.27 6.51 -3.75
N TYR A 62 -4.54 5.40 -3.61
CA TYR A 62 -3.11 5.36 -3.91
C TYR A 62 -2.83 5.55 -5.40
N VAL A 63 -3.61 4.90 -6.28
CA VAL A 63 -3.51 5.11 -7.73
C VAL A 63 -3.83 6.56 -8.11
N LYS A 64 -4.85 7.17 -7.50
CA LYS A 64 -5.18 8.58 -7.73
C LYS A 64 -4.07 9.51 -7.26
N ALA A 65 -3.53 9.30 -6.05
CA ALA A 65 -2.43 10.09 -5.51
C ALA A 65 -1.16 9.93 -6.35
N ALA A 66 -0.86 8.73 -6.83
CA ALA A 66 0.21 8.46 -7.76
C ALA A 66 0.01 9.21 -9.09
N TYR A 67 -1.19 9.16 -9.67
CA TYR A 67 -1.50 9.91 -10.90
C TYR A 67 -1.36 11.43 -10.71
N ALA A 68 -1.72 11.95 -9.55
CA ALA A 68 -1.61 13.36 -9.21
C ALA A 68 -0.20 13.79 -8.77
N ALA A 69 0.76 12.84 -8.63
CA ALA A 69 2.04 13.06 -7.97
C ALA A 69 1.91 13.72 -6.58
N ASP A 70 0.86 13.35 -5.82
CA ASP A 70 0.57 13.92 -4.50
C ASP A 70 1.51 13.30 -3.45
N THR A 71 2.67 13.92 -3.30
CA THR A 71 3.70 13.49 -2.34
C THR A 71 3.25 13.62 -0.89
N GLN A 72 2.29 14.49 -0.58
CA GLN A 72 1.76 14.66 0.77
C GLN A 72 0.97 13.42 1.19
N ILE A 73 0.10 12.91 0.32
CA ILE A 73 -0.60 11.64 0.58
C ILE A 73 0.39 10.48 0.69
N MET A 74 1.43 10.44 -0.15
CA MET A 74 2.46 9.40 -0.06
C MET A 74 3.21 9.44 1.28
N TRP A 75 3.52 10.63 1.82
CA TRP A 75 4.09 10.76 3.16
C TRP A 75 3.13 10.29 4.26
N TRP A 76 1.86 10.68 4.20
CA TRP A 76 0.85 10.20 5.14
C TRP A 76 0.66 8.69 5.09
N SER A 77 0.80 8.09 3.91
CA SER A 77 0.75 6.64 3.76
C SER A 77 1.85 5.95 4.58
N ILE A 78 3.05 6.52 4.64
CA ILE A 78 4.18 5.95 5.40
C ILE A 78 3.85 5.94 6.89
N VAL A 79 3.21 7.00 7.41
CA VAL A 79 2.74 7.06 8.80
C VAL A 79 1.70 5.95 9.06
N GLY A 80 0.72 5.81 8.17
CA GLY A 80 -0.29 4.75 8.26
C GLY A 80 0.32 3.34 8.23
N ARG A 81 1.31 3.12 7.36
CA ARG A 81 2.07 1.85 7.29
C ARG A 81 2.87 1.60 8.56
N GLY A 82 3.45 2.63 9.16
CA GLY A 82 4.12 2.53 10.46
C GLY A 82 3.18 2.05 11.58
N LEU A 83 1.95 2.59 11.63
CA LEU A 83 0.92 2.10 12.54
C LEU A 83 0.56 0.64 12.25
N ALA A 84 0.40 0.27 10.97
CA ALA A 84 0.11 -1.10 10.58
C ALA A 84 1.22 -2.09 11.00
N VAL A 85 2.49 -1.72 10.83
CA VAL A 85 3.64 -2.52 11.30
C VAL A 85 3.54 -2.79 12.80
N VAL A 86 3.28 -1.76 13.60
CA VAL A 86 3.15 -1.90 15.05
C VAL A 86 1.94 -2.77 15.39
N THR A 87 0.76 -2.44 14.87
CA THR A 87 -0.47 -3.16 15.19
C THR A 87 -0.38 -4.63 14.80
N PHE A 88 0.01 -4.95 13.57
CA PHE A 88 0.10 -6.34 13.11
C PHE A 88 1.29 -7.08 13.73
N GLY A 89 2.38 -6.37 14.03
CA GLY A 89 3.54 -6.93 14.74
C GLY A 89 3.18 -7.41 16.15
N LEU A 90 2.35 -6.67 16.87
CA LEU A 90 1.87 -7.06 18.20
C LEU A 90 0.99 -8.32 18.19
N HIS A 91 0.27 -8.58 17.09
CA HIS A 91 -0.55 -9.79 16.96
C HIS A 91 0.30 -11.02 16.61
N GLY A 92 1.46 -10.85 15.98
CA GLY A 92 2.37 -11.94 15.63
C GLY A 92 1.79 -12.96 14.65
N GLY A 93 2.43 -14.14 14.56
CA GLY A 93 1.99 -15.22 13.66
C GLY A 93 1.88 -14.77 12.19
N VAL A 94 0.77 -15.12 11.54
CA VAL A 94 0.51 -14.74 10.14
C VAL A 94 0.41 -13.22 9.96
N TRP A 95 -0.05 -12.49 10.99
CA TRP A 95 -0.11 -11.03 10.96
C TRP A 95 1.27 -10.39 10.99
N GLY A 96 2.28 -11.06 11.56
CA GLY A 96 3.67 -10.63 11.47
C GLY A 96 4.19 -10.53 10.03
N ASN A 97 3.74 -11.42 9.14
CA ASN A 97 4.09 -11.34 7.72
C ASN A 97 3.47 -10.10 7.04
N ILE A 98 2.25 -9.73 7.45
CA ILE A 98 1.60 -8.50 6.97
C ILE A 98 2.35 -7.27 7.50
N ALA A 99 2.79 -7.29 8.77
CA ALA A 99 3.62 -6.22 9.32
C ALA A 99 4.91 -6.02 8.52
N LEU A 100 5.61 -7.11 8.18
CA LEU A 100 6.81 -7.05 7.35
C LEU A 100 6.52 -6.48 5.95
N PHE A 101 5.43 -6.92 5.32
CA PHE A 101 5.01 -6.39 4.02
C PHE A 101 4.74 -4.88 4.07
N GLU A 102 3.97 -4.43 5.06
CA GLU A 102 3.65 -3.01 5.27
C GLU A 102 4.91 -2.17 5.51
N GLY A 103 5.84 -2.69 6.31
CA GLY A 103 7.13 -2.05 6.55
C GLY A 103 7.98 -1.93 5.28
N ALA A 104 8.09 -3.01 4.51
CA ALA A 104 8.84 -3.00 3.24
C ALA A 104 8.25 -1.99 2.24
N MET A 105 6.93 -1.96 2.08
CA MET A 105 6.26 -1.01 1.21
C MET A 105 6.41 0.44 1.69
N GLY A 106 6.39 0.67 3.01
CA GLY A 106 6.66 1.97 3.61
C GLY A 106 8.08 2.45 3.30
N VAL A 107 9.08 1.59 3.47
CA VAL A 107 10.49 1.88 3.16
C VAL A 107 10.68 2.18 1.68
N LEU A 108 10.09 1.40 0.77
CA LEU A 108 10.17 1.66 -0.67
C LEU A 108 9.57 3.01 -1.04
N THR A 109 8.41 3.34 -0.48
CA THR A 109 7.73 4.63 -0.73
C THR A 109 8.56 5.80 -0.20
N ALA A 110 9.07 5.68 1.04
CA ALA A 110 9.96 6.69 1.63
C ALA A 110 11.24 6.87 0.80
N GLY A 111 11.84 5.77 0.36
CA GLY A 111 13.02 5.77 -0.51
C GLY A 111 12.77 6.50 -1.83
N GLY A 112 11.64 6.24 -2.47
CA GLY A 112 11.22 6.93 -3.70
C GLY A 112 11.08 8.44 -3.50
N LEU A 113 10.39 8.87 -2.45
CA LEU A 113 10.21 10.30 -2.14
C LEU A 113 11.52 11.01 -1.79
N LEU A 114 12.38 10.36 -0.99
CA LEU A 114 13.69 10.91 -0.62
C LEU A 114 14.61 11.02 -1.85
N TRP A 115 14.55 10.05 -2.77
CA TRP A 115 15.30 10.07 -4.01
C TRP A 115 14.90 11.25 -4.92
N GLU A 116 13.59 11.47 -5.07
CA GLU A 116 13.05 12.59 -5.84
C GLU A 116 13.49 13.93 -5.25
N ARG A 117 13.28 14.12 -3.94
CA ARG A 117 13.70 15.33 -3.22
C ARG A 117 15.19 15.59 -3.35
N ARG A 118 16.03 14.54 -3.31
CA ARG A 118 17.48 14.67 -3.50
C ARG A 118 17.82 15.10 -4.93
N THR A 119 17.15 14.52 -5.92
CA THR A 119 17.38 14.83 -7.35
C THR A 119 16.96 16.25 -7.68
N GLU A 120 15.83 16.72 -7.14
CA GLU A 120 15.36 18.09 -7.29
C GLU A 120 16.35 19.09 -6.68
N ASN A 121 16.84 18.82 -5.46
CA ASN A 121 17.83 19.67 -4.80
C ASN A 121 19.15 19.78 -5.58
N LYS A 122 19.57 18.72 -6.29
CA LYS A 122 20.76 18.79 -7.17
C LYS A 122 20.51 19.69 -8.38
N LYS A 123 19.36 19.55 -9.04
CA LYS A 123 18.96 20.40 -10.16
C LYS A 123 18.91 21.88 -9.78
N VAL A 124 18.34 22.21 -8.61
CA VAL A 124 18.27 23.60 -8.11
C VAL A 124 19.66 24.18 -7.82
N LYS A 125 20.60 23.35 -7.36
CA LYS A 125 21.97 23.77 -7.07
C LYS A 125 22.89 23.83 -8.31
N GLY A 126 22.36 23.55 -9.51
CA GLY A 126 23.12 23.65 -10.76
C GLY A 126 24.30 22.67 -10.87
N VAL A 127 24.25 21.55 -10.13
CA VAL A 127 25.23 20.46 -10.19
C VAL A 127 24.72 19.34 -11.08
#